data_AF-A0A7C6FA91-F1
#
_entry.id   AF-A0A7C6FA91-F1
#
_cell.length_a   1.000
_cell.length_b   1.000
_cell.length_c   1.000
_cell.angle_alpha   90.00
_cell.angle_beta   90.00
_cell.angle_gamma   90.00
#
_symmetry.space_group_name_H-M   'P 1'
#
loop_
_entity.id
_entity.type
_entity.pdbx_description
1 polymer ?
#
loop_
_entity_poly.entity_id
_entity_poly.type
_entity_poly.pdbx_seq_one_letter_code
_entity_poly.pdbx_strand_id
1 'polypeptide(L)'
;MRRALPAGMLVLAFPCLAMGQVAILQIQVVEGDAAVHKAGARGSRPLTVEVTDETGKPVAGATVSFHLPEDGPGGVFASGIRTEVVLTDVDGRASVRGLQANRTPGPFQIR
;
A
#
# COMPACT_ATOMS: atom_id res chain seq x y z
N MET A 1 36.28 50.30 -8.17
CA MET A 1 36.34 48.85 -8.45
C MET A 1 35.48 48.15 -7.40
N ARG A 2 34.18 47.98 -7.63
CA ARG A 2 33.46 46.73 -7.99
C ARG A 2 33.67 45.54 -7.02
N ARG A 3 32.53 45.04 -6.49
CA ARG A 3 32.20 43.67 -5.97
C ARG A 3 32.32 43.48 -4.45
N ALA A 4 31.39 42.84 -3.74
CA ALA A 4 30.08 42.25 -4.07
C ALA A 4 29.29 42.06 -2.75
N LEU A 5 27.97 42.25 -2.78
CA LEU A 5 27.05 41.82 -1.70
C LEU A 5 27.01 40.28 -1.66
N PRO A 6 27.03 39.63 -0.48
CA PRO A 6 26.64 38.23 -0.40
C PRO A 6 25.13 38.12 -0.64
N ALA A 7 24.77 37.38 -1.69
CA ALA A 7 23.39 37.06 -2.02
C ALA A 7 22.77 36.25 -0.88
N GLY A 8 21.68 36.77 -0.30
CA GLY A 8 20.88 36.06 0.68
C GLY A 8 20.24 34.83 0.04
N MET A 9 20.57 33.65 0.54
CA MET A 9 19.87 32.42 0.21
C MET A 9 18.53 32.43 0.95
N LEU A 10 17.49 32.93 0.28
CA LEU A 10 16.11 32.84 0.75
C LEU A 10 15.66 31.38 0.61
N VAL A 11 15.85 30.60 1.68
CA VAL A 11 15.25 29.28 1.80
C VAL A 11 13.74 29.50 1.96
N LEU A 12 13.01 29.40 0.85
CA LEU A 12 11.56 29.27 0.89
C LEU A 12 11.24 27.89 1.46
N ALA A 13 11.09 27.84 2.79
CA ALA A 13 10.42 26.71 3.43
C ALA A 13 8.99 26.70 2.90
N PHE A 14 8.70 25.86 1.91
CA PHE A 14 7.34 25.50 1.57
C PHE A 14 6.80 24.75 2.80
N PRO A 15 5.86 25.31 3.57
CA PRO A 15 5.16 24.50 4.53
C PRO A 15 4.44 23.45 3.70
N CYS A 16 4.87 22.19 3.83
CA CYS A 16 4.07 21.07 3.39
C CYS A 16 2.83 21.09 4.29
N LEU A 17 1.82 21.85 3.86
CA LEU A 17 0.47 21.77 4.40
C LEU A 17 -0.01 20.38 4.04
N ALA A 18 0.30 19.42 4.90
CA ALA A 18 -0.41 18.17 4.96
C ALA A 18 -1.85 18.51 5.36
N MET A 19 -2.67 18.87 4.39
CA MET A 19 -4.11 18.97 4.56
C MET A 19 -4.59 17.57 4.89
N GLY A 20 -4.83 17.30 6.18
CA GLY A 20 -5.55 16.12 6.62
C GLY A 20 -7.00 16.24 6.12
N GLN A 21 -7.21 15.97 4.84
CA GLN A 21 -8.54 15.83 4.28
C GLN A 21 -9.16 14.57 4.92
N VAL A 22 -10.28 14.76 5.61
CA VAL A 22 -11.18 13.64 5.92
C VAL A 22 -11.86 13.27 4.61
N ALA A 23 -11.18 12.43 3.81
CA ALA A 23 -11.73 11.85 2.60
C ALA A 23 -12.56 10.62 2.97
N ILE A 24 -13.70 10.43 2.32
CA ILE A 24 -14.37 9.14 2.40
C ILE A 24 -13.64 8.24 1.41
N LEU A 25 -12.93 7.24 1.93
CA LEU A 25 -12.13 6.35 1.11
C LEU A 25 -12.95 5.14 0.66
N GLN A 26 -12.79 4.79 -0.61
CA GLN A 26 -13.26 3.55 -1.20
C GLN A 26 -12.04 2.70 -1.55
N ILE A 27 -12.12 1.39 -1.28
CA ILE A 27 -11.04 0.44 -1.55
C ILE A 27 -11.57 -0.65 -2.48
N GLN A 28 -10.90 -0.86 -3.60
CA GLN A 28 -11.24 -1.90 -4.57
C GLN A 28 -10.02 -2.79 -4.84
N VAL A 29 -10.22 -4.10 -4.91
CA VAL A 29 -9.17 -5.03 -5.36
C VAL A 29 -9.05 -4.95 -6.89
N VAL A 30 -7.87 -4.64 -7.38
CA VAL A 30 -7.55 -4.53 -8.83
C VAL A 30 -6.90 -5.81 -9.34
N GLU A 31 -6.01 -6.40 -8.56
CA GLU A 31 -5.32 -7.65 -8.91
C GLU A 31 -5.20 -8.56 -7.68
N GLY A 32 -5.26 -9.87 -7.89
CA GLY A 32 -5.06 -10.86 -6.85
C GLY A 32 -6.34 -11.31 -6.13
N ASP A 33 -7.51 -10.75 -6.47
CA ASP A 33 -8.79 -11.24 -5.96
C ASP A 33 -9.04 -12.69 -6.41
N ALA A 34 -9.61 -13.50 -5.53
CA ALA A 34 -9.89 -14.92 -5.72
C ALA A 34 -8.69 -15.84 -6.08
N ALA A 35 -7.46 -15.47 -5.71
CA ALA A 35 -6.32 -16.37 -5.90
C ALA A 35 -6.46 -17.64 -5.03
N VAL A 36 -6.67 -18.80 -5.66
CA VAL A 36 -6.63 -20.10 -4.98
C VAL A 36 -5.17 -20.45 -4.71
N HIS A 37 -4.73 -20.22 -3.48
CA HIS A 37 -3.39 -20.59 -3.05
C HIS A 37 -3.35 -22.08 -2.66
N LYS A 38 -2.56 -22.88 -3.39
CA LYS A 38 -2.25 -24.24 -2.94
C LYS A 38 -1.51 -24.17 -1.61
N ALA A 39 -1.84 -25.06 -0.68
CA ALA A 39 -1.15 -25.15 0.60
C ALA A 39 0.38 -25.27 0.37
N GLY A 40 1.15 -24.40 1.01
CA GLY A 40 2.61 -24.32 0.88
C GLY A 40 3.14 -23.62 -0.38
N ALA A 41 2.29 -23.11 -1.26
CA ALA A 41 2.72 -22.44 -2.48
C ALA A 41 3.14 -20.98 -2.24
N ARG A 42 4.04 -20.49 -3.10
CA ARG A 42 4.32 -19.05 -3.22
C ARG A 42 3.40 -18.45 -4.29
N GLY A 43 2.69 -17.40 -3.93
CA GLY A 43 1.94 -16.56 -4.86
C GLY A 43 2.89 -15.74 -5.71
N SER A 44 2.79 -15.89 -7.04
CA SER A 44 3.58 -15.13 -8.01
C SER A 44 2.89 -13.85 -8.49
N ARG A 45 1.58 -13.77 -8.32
CA ARG A 45 0.77 -12.58 -8.67
C ARG A 45 0.83 -11.56 -7.53
N PRO A 46 0.97 -10.27 -7.83
CA PRO A 46 0.75 -9.23 -6.83
C PRO A 46 -0.70 -9.23 -6.35
N LEU A 47 -0.91 -8.81 -5.11
CA LEU A 47 -2.20 -8.34 -4.63
C LEU A 47 -2.16 -6.82 -4.69
N THR A 48 -3.06 -6.23 -5.45
CA THR A 48 -3.13 -4.79 -5.67
C THR A 48 -4.52 -4.30 -5.34
N VAL A 49 -4.60 -3.26 -4.51
CA VAL A 49 -5.83 -2.50 -4.27
C VAL A 49 -5.67 -1.08 -4.77
N GLU A 50 -6.78 -0.48 -5.17
CA GLU A 50 -6.90 0.92 -5.53
C GLU A 50 -7.75 1.63 -4.48
N VAL A 51 -7.25 2.78 -4.03
CA VAL A 51 -7.90 3.64 -3.05
C VAL A 51 -8.33 4.92 -3.76
N THR A 52 -9.63 5.18 -3.74
CA THR A 52 -10.23 6.39 -4.29
C THR A 52 -10.98 7.16 -3.22
N ASP A 53 -11.21 8.45 -3.45
CA ASP A 53 -12.16 9.24 -2.67
C ASP A 53 -13.61 8.99 -3.14
N GLU A 54 -14.57 9.65 -2.51
CA GLU A 54 -15.99 9.52 -2.83
C GLU A 54 -16.37 9.97 -4.25
N THR A 55 -15.50 10.74 -4.91
CA THR A 55 -15.70 11.20 -6.30
C THR A 55 -15.09 10.23 -7.32
N GLY A 56 -14.43 9.15 -6.84
CA GLY A 56 -13.70 8.20 -7.66
C GLY A 56 -12.30 8.68 -8.05
N LYS A 57 -11.77 9.73 -7.42
CA LYS A 57 -10.42 10.22 -7.69
C LYS A 57 -9.39 9.39 -6.89
N PRO A 58 -8.27 8.97 -7.48
CA PRO A 58 -7.24 8.22 -6.77
C PRO A 58 -6.62 9.03 -5.63
N VAL A 59 -6.37 8.36 -4.51
CA VAL A 59 -5.77 8.95 -3.31
C VAL A 59 -4.34 8.46 -3.17
N ALA A 60 -3.37 9.33 -3.44
CA ALA A 60 -1.95 9.04 -3.27
C ALA A 60 -1.48 9.21 -1.82
N GLY A 61 -0.55 8.38 -1.37
CA GLY A 61 0.01 8.44 -0.02
C GLY A 61 -0.93 7.94 1.09
N ALA A 62 -2.03 7.28 0.75
CA ALA A 62 -2.89 6.60 1.70
C ALA A 62 -2.19 5.36 2.26
N THR A 63 -2.24 5.17 3.57
CA THR A 63 -1.69 3.99 4.24
C THR A 63 -2.67 2.82 4.13
N VAL A 64 -2.26 1.76 3.44
CA VAL A 64 -3.01 0.51 3.30
C VAL A 64 -2.31 -0.58 4.10
N SER A 65 -3.07 -1.29 4.94
CA SER A 65 -2.57 -2.42 5.72
C SER A 65 -3.22 -3.70 5.23
N PHE A 66 -2.41 -4.65 4.79
CA PHE A 66 -2.83 -5.98 4.35
C PHE A 66 -2.62 -6.97 5.48
N HIS A 67 -3.67 -7.70 5.85
CA HIS A 67 -3.66 -8.66 6.95
C HIS A 67 -4.05 -10.06 6.49
N LEU A 68 -3.16 -11.02 6.73
CA LEU A 68 -3.45 -12.46 6.61
C LEU A 68 -4.05 -13.00 7.92
N PRO A 69 -4.83 -14.09 7.88
CA PRO A 69 -5.35 -14.70 9.10
C PRO A 69 -4.25 -15.13 10.07
N GLU A 70 -4.53 -14.91 11.36
CA GLU A 70 -3.64 -15.34 12.46
C GLU A 70 -3.57 -16.87 12.57
N ASP A 71 -4.70 -17.54 12.35
CA ASP A 71 -4.85 -18.99 12.49
C ASP A 71 -5.52 -19.63 11.27
N GLY A 72 -5.31 -20.94 11.10
CA GLY A 72 -5.92 -21.72 10.01
C GLY A 72 -5.22 -21.52 8.66
N PRO A 73 -5.97 -21.61 7.53
CA PRO A 73 -5.45 -21.31 6.20
C PRO A 73 -5.00 -19.85 6.11
N GLY A 74 -3.81 -19.61 5.55
CA GLY A 74 -3.22 -18.28 5.50
C GLY A 74 -1.78 -18.32 4.99
N GLY A 75 -0.93 -17.44 5.49
CA GLY A 75 0.46 -17.37 5.05
C GLY A 75 1.26 -16.23 5.70
N VAL A 76 2.37 -15.88 5.08
CA VAL A 76 3.17 -14.69 5.37
C VAL A 76 3.50 -13.96 4.08
N PHE A 77 3.69 -12.63 4.14
CA PHE A 77 4.20 -11.86 3.01
C PHE A 77 5.70 -12.06 2.82
N ALA A 78 6.28 -11.43 1.79
CA ALA A 78 7.71 -11.54 1.49
C ALA A 78 8.61 -11.09 2.66
N SER A 79 8.12 -10.16 3.49
CA SER A 79 8.74 -9.74 4.76
C SER A 79 8.79 -10.83 5.85
N GLY A 80 8.09 -11.95 5.67
CA GLY A 80 8.00 -13.03 6.65
C GLY A 80 6.99 -12.78 7.77
N ILE A 81 6.26 -11.66 7.74
CA ILE A 81 5.18 -11.33 8.68
C ILE A 81 3.80 -11.43 8.02
N ARG A 82 2.75 -11.47 8.85
CA ARG A 82 1.35 -11.60 8.40
C ARG A 82 0.68 -10.29 8.01
N THR A 83 1.31 -9.17 8.37
CA THR A 83 0.80 -7.82 8.14
C THR A 83 1.82 -7.05 7.31
N GLU A 84 1.42 -6.50 6.18
CA GLU A 84 2.24 -5.54 5.45
C GLU A 84 1.52 -4.22 5.26
N VAL A 85 2.26 -3.13 5.45
CA VAL A 85 1.75 -1.76 5.34
C VAL A 85 2.46 -1.07 4.20
N VAL A 86 1.68 -0.57 3.24
CA VAL A 86 2.18 0.06 2.02
C VAL A 86 1.43 1.36 1.77
N LEU A 87 2.12 2.36 1.23
CA LEU A 87 1.49 3.61 0.78
C LEU A 87 0.98 3.46 -0.65
N THR A 88 -0.16 4.06 -0.95
CA THR A 88 -0.63 4.18 -2.33
C THR A 88 0.27 5.08 -3.17
N ASP A 89 0.48 4.71 -4.43
CA ASP A 89 1.19 5.52 -5.42
C ASP A 89 0.33 6.68 -5.97
N VAL A 90 0.83 7.37 -7.01
CA VAL A 90 0.13 8.50 -7.64
C VAL A 90 -1.19 8.11 -8.31
N ASP A 91 -1.36 6.83 -8.66
CA ASP A 91 -2.59 6.28 -9.24
C ASP A 91 -3.50 5.71 -8.16
N GLY A 92 -3.19 5.94 -6.88
CA GLY A 92 -3.98 5.46 -5.75
C GLY A 92 -3.79 3.96 -5.47
N ARG A 93 -2.73 3.33 -5.99
CA ARG A 93 -2.56 1.87 -5.90
C ARG A 93 -1.57 1.47 -4.82
N ALA A 94 -1.96 0.47 -4.01
CA ALA A 94 -1.08 -0.20 -3.06
C ALA A 94 -0.93 -1.67 -3.45
N SER A 95 0.30 -2.16 -3.51
CA SER A 95 0.60 -3.53 -3.98
C SER A 95 1.55 -4.27 -3.05
N VAL A 96 1.21 -5.53 -2.74
CA VAL A 96 2.10 -6.48 -2.04
C VAL A 96 2.40 -7.68 -2.92
N ARG A 97 3.58 -8.28 -2.74
CA ARG A 97 4.05 -9.43 -3.53
C ARG A 97 4.64 -10.51 -2.63
N GLY A 98 4.81 -11.70 -3.19
CA GLY A 98 5.55 -12.77 -2.55
C GLY A 98 4.84 -13.41 -1.35
N LEU A 99 3.51 -13.44 -1.36
CA LEU A 99 2.72 -14.20 -0.40
C LEU A 99 3.15 -15.68 -0.40
N GLN A 100 3.54 -16.18 0.76
CA GLN A 100 3.85 -17.58 0.99
C GLN A 100 2.73 -18.21 1.81
N ALA A 101 1.91 -19.05 1.17
CA ALA A 101 0.83 -19.76 1.84
C ALA A 101 1.41 -20.80 2.82
N ASN A 102 0.75 -20.95 3.96
CA ASN A 102 1.07 -21.98 4.94
C ASN A 102 0.59 -23.37 4.45
N ARG A 103 0.88 -24.42 5.22
CA ARG A 103 0.49 -25.80 4.87
C ARG A 103 -0.93 -26.16 5.28
N THR A 104 -1.68 -25.24 5.88
CA THR A 104 -3.05 -25.49 6.31
C THR A 104 -3.96 -25.39 5.08
N PRO A 105 -4.67 -26.48 4.69
CA PRO A 105 -5.54 -26.46 3.54
C PRO A 105 -6.81 -25.65 3.83
N GLY A 106 -7.28 -24.90 2.83
CA GLY A 106 -8.56 -24.21 2.88
C GLY A 106 -8.48 -22.82 2.25
N PRO A 107 -9.63 -22.19 1.98
CA PRO A 107 -9.65 -20.80 1.55
C PRO A 107 -9.26 -19.87 2.70
N PHE A 108 -8.66 -18.74 2.35
CA PHE A 108 -8.48 -17.62 3.27
C PHE A 108 -8.70 -16.30 2.54
N GLN A 109 -8.94 -15.24 3.33
CA GLN A 109 -9.11 -13.89 2.84
C GLN A 109 -8.04 -12.99 3.42
N ILE A 110 -7.63 -12.01 2.62
CA ILE A 110 -6.75 -10.92 3.03
C ILE A 110 -7.65 -9.72 3.32
N ARG A 111 -7.38 -9.02 4.42
CA ARG A 111 -8.16 -7.86 4.87
C ARG A 111 -7.34 -6.58 4.83
#